data_AF-A0A7X7P9S3-F1
#
_entry.id   AF-A0A7X7P9S3-F1
#
_cell.length_a   1.000
_cell.length_b   1.000
_cell.length_c   1.000
_cell.angle_alpha   90.00
_cell.angle_beta   90.00
_cell.angle_gamma   90.00
#
_symmetry.space_group_name_H-M   'P 1'
#
loop_
_entity.id
_entity.type
_entity.pdbx_description
1 polymer ?
#
loop_
_entity_poly.entity_id
_entity_poly.type
_entity_poly.pdbx_seq_one_letter_code
_entity_poly.pdbx_strand_id
1 'polypeptide(L)'
;MVSARTVVGAASMLVLMGAAGCSSSTDGAPIAEELGAASSANAAPSTAAGSGVVSWEPCTGIPEDAVAAAQMDGREPKPDSRQHPYVSLNCSFRSSESMFVVNVSANQLTLAERAADERFTTLDETTLSGRDVLISDYPNVSCHYTVAVEPGV
;
A
#
# COMPACT_ATOMS: atom_id res chain seq x y z
N MET A 1 -37.49 50.82 -27.89
CA MET A 1 -38.27 49.59 -27.60
C MET A 1 -37.86 48.52 -28.59
N VAL A 2 -37.11 47.49 -28.17
CA VAL A 2 -37.28 46.06 -28.49
C VAL A 2 -36.42 45.30 -27.48
N SER A 3 -37.05 44.31 -26.86
CA SER A 3 -36.55 43.44 -25.80
C SER A 3 -35.89 42.21 -26.41
N ALA A 4 -34.80 41.73 -25.83
CA ALA A 4 -34.32 40.36 -26.05
C ALA A 4 -33.71 39.82 -24.76
N ARG A 5 -34.52 39.05 -24.03
CA ARG A 5 -34.11 38.17 -22.93
C ARG A 5 -33.74 36.82 -23.53
N THR A 6 -32.53 36.28 -23.32
CA THR A 6 -32.35 34.82 -23.23
C THR A 6 -31.02 34.41 -22.55
N VAL A 7 -31.19 33.79 -21.38
CA VAL A 7 -30.54 32.57 -20.84
C VAL A 7 -29.01 32.49 -20.81
N VAL A 8 -28.44 32.57 -19.60
CA VAL A 8 -27.23 31.83 -19.22
C VAL A 8 -27.65 30.86 -18.13
N GLY A 9 -27.48 29.56 -18.42
CA GLY A 9 -27.91 28.44 -17.59
C GLY A 9 -27.19 28.41 -16.25
N ALA A 10 -27.95 28.11 -15.19
CA ALA A 10 -27.41 27.79 -13.89
C ALA A 10 -26.64 26.47 -13.99
N ALA A 11 -25.31 26.55 -13.89
CA ALA A 11 -24.46 25.39 -13.77
C ALA A 11 -24.84 24.62 -12.49
N SER A 12 -25.31 23.38 -12.68
CA SER A 12 -25.53 22.42 -11.60
C SER A 12 -24.19 22.07 -10.98
N MET A 13 -23.90 22.60 -9.79
CA MET A 13 -22.82 22.12 -8.94
C MET A 13 -23.25 20.77 -8.33
N LEU A 14 -23.04 19.70 -9.09
CA LEU A 14 -22.92 18.35 -8.55
C LEU A 14 -21.57 18.29 -7.83
N VAL A 15 -21.59 18.51 -6.52
CA VAL A 15 -20.48 18.18 -5.63
C VAL A 15 -20.41 16.66 -5.58
N LEU A 16 -19.61 16.07 -6.46
CA LEU A 16 -19.15 14.70 -6.32
C LEU A 16 -18.31 14.66 -5.04
N MET A 17 -18.88 14.12 -3.96
CA MET A 17 -18.10 13.66 -2.81
C MET A 17 -17.23 12.50 -3.30
N GLY A 18 -16.04 12.85 -3.78
CA GLY A 18 -15.02 11.91 -4.20
C GLY A 18 -14.59 11.04 -3.03
N ALA A 19 -14.37 9.75 -3.31
CA ALA A 19 -13.72 8.82 -2.41
C ALA A 19 -12.33 9.35 -2.04
N ALA A 20 -12.22 10.03 -0.91
CA ALA A 20 -10.95 10.46 -0.35
C ALA A 20 -10.31 9.34 0.49
N GLY A 21 -10.30 8.13 -0.06
CA GLY A 21 -9.38 7.07 0.36
C GLY A 21 -8.06 7.30 -0.37
N CYS A 22 -6.97 7.55 0.37
CA CYS A 22 -5.59 7.63 -0.13
C CYS A 22 -5.20 8.80 -1.08
N SER A 23 -6.11 9.70 -1.47
CA SER A 23 -5.83 10.76 -2.46
C SER A 23 -4.85 11.88 -2.03
N SER A 24 -4.27 11.83 -0.83
CA SER A 24 -3.29 12.83 -0.36
C SER A 24 -1.94 12.21 0.05
N SER A 25 -1.55 11.07 -0.53
CA SER A 25 -0.19 10.56 -0.36
C SER A 25 0.78 11.54 -1.02
N THR A 26 1.59 12.24 -0.23
CA THR A 26 2.72 13.01 -0.76
C THR A 26 3.71 12.04 -1.40
N ASP A 27 4.10 12.29 -2.64
CA ASP A 27 5.13 11.51 -3.34
C ASP A 27 6.41 11.45 -2.49
N GLY A 28 6.67 10.29 -1.90
CA GLY A 28 8.03 9.94 -1.47
C GLY A 28 8.80 9.55 -2.72
N ALA A 29 9.86 10.28 -3.05
CA ALA A 29 10.72 9.91 -4.16
C ALA A 29 11.23 8.47 -3.93
N PRO A 30 11.10 7.55 -4.90
CA PRO A 30 11.70 6.24 -4.76
C PRO A 30 13.21 6.42 -4.61
N ILE A 31 13.80 5.76 -3.62
CA ILE A 31 15.25 5.59 -3.52
C ILE A 31 15.71 4.71 -4.69
N ALA A 32 15.94 5.35 -5.84
CA ALA A 32 16.49 4.69 -7.01
C ALA A 32 18.01 4.60 -6.82
N GLU A 33 18.48 3.47 -6.29
CA GLU A 33 19.83 3.02 -6.56
C GLU A 33 19.78 1.77 -7.46
N GLU A 34 20.25 2.03 -8.67
CA GLU A 34 20.52 1.20 -9.84
C GLU A 34 20.74 -0.30 -9.58
N LEU A 35 19.89 -1.16 -10.15
CA LEU A 35 20.30 -2.48 -10.63
C LEU A 35 19.61 -2.77 -11.98
N GLY A 36 20.45 -3.00 -12.98
CA GLY A 36 20.15 -3.07 -14.40
C GLY A 36 19.04 -4.03 -14.86
N ALA A 37 18.53 -3.70 -16.04
CA ALA A 37 17.44 -4.35 -16.75
C ALA A 37 17.71 -5.81 -17.14
N ALA A 38 16.70 -6.67 -17.02
CA ALA A 38 16.42 -7.73 -18.00
C ALA A 38 14.98 -8.30 -17.90
N SER A 39 14.25 -8.07 -18.99
CA SER A 39 13.27 -8.93 -19.69
C SER A 39 12.31 -9.85 -18.93
N SER A 40 11.02 -9.53 -19.13
CA SER A 40 9.83 -10.31 -18.85
C SER A 40 9.84 -11.72 -19.44
N ALA A 41 9.45 -12.71 -18.63
CA ALA A 41 8.95 -14.00 -19.10
C ALA A 41 7.68 -14.35 -18.32
N ASN A 42 6.58 -14.48 -19.06
CA ASN A 42 5.24 -14.80 -18.59
C ASN A 42 5.21 -16.22 -18.00
N ALA A 43 5.02 -16.37 -16.68
CA ALA A 43 4.86 -17.67 -16.03
C ALA A 43 3.45 -17.82 -15.44
N ALA A 44 2.79 -18.92 -15.80
CA ALA A 44 1.45 -19.29 -15.37
C ALA A 44 1.34 -19.46 -13.84
N PRO A 45 0.14 -19.28 -13.25
CA PRO A 45 -0.04 -19.35 -11.80
C PRO A 45 0.18 -20.79 -11.32
N SER A 46 1.30 -21.03 -10.63
CA SER A 46 1.57 -22.30 -9.97
C SER A 46 0.83 -22.32 -8.64
N THR A 47 -0.22 -23.15 -8.57
CA THR A 47 -0.92 -23.48 -7.34
C THR A 47 0.00 -24.31 -6.46
N ALA A 48 0.77 -23.65 -5.58
CA ALA A 48 1.49 -24.31 -4.50
C ALA A 48 0.99 -23.76 -3.17
N ALA A 49 -0.09 -24.38 -2.66
CA ALA A 49 -0.44 -24.33 -1.26
C ALA A 49 0.65 -25.08 -0.46
N GLY A 50 1.75 -24.40 -0.17
CA GLY A 50 2.79 -24.84 0.75
C GLY A 50 2.74 -23.95 1.99
N SER A 51 2.57 -24.55 3.17
CA SER A 51 2.70 -23.87 4.46
C SER A 51 4.09 -23.25 4.56
N GLY A 52 4.21 -21.98 4.23
CA GLY A 52 5.46 -21.25 4.27
C GLY A 52 5.48 -20.48 5.57
N VAL A 53 6.37 -20.86 6.48
CA VAL A 53 6.60 -20.06 7.67
C VAL A 53 7.09 -18.68 7.21
N VAL A 54 6.35 -17.63 7.54
CA VAL A 54 6.82 -16.25 7.34
C VAL A 54 8.02 -16.06 8.27
N SER A 55 9.20 -15.87 7.71
CA SER A 55 10.47 -15.81 8.46
C SER A 55 11.12 -14.43 8.48
N TRP A 56 10.70 -13.52 7.60
CA TRP A 56 11.22 -12.16 7.57
C TRP A 56 10.50 -11.31 8.64
N GLU A 57 11.27 -10.85 9.62
CA GLU A 57 10.81 -10.02 10.74
C GLU A 57 10.93 -8.52 10.39
N PRO A 58 9.81 -7.77 10.21
CA PRO A 58 9.89 -6.41 9.71
C PRO A 58 10.61 -5.42 10.64
N CYS A 59 10.59 -5.66 11.96
CA CYS A 59 11.25 -4.77 12.92
C CYS A 59 12.78 -4.78 12.81
N THR A 60 13.36 -5.89 12.37
CA THR A 60 14.82 -6.04 12.22
C THR A 60 15.26 -6.12 10.76
N GLY A 61 14.32 -6.41 9.85
CA GLY A 61 14.57 -6.56 8.43
C GLY A 61 14.56 -5.26 7.63
N ILE A 62 14.04 -4.17 8.19
CA ILE A 62 14.10 -2.83 7.59
C ILE A 62 15.28 -2.07 8.20
N PRO A 63 16.22 -1.56 7.40
CA PRO A 63 17.40 -0.90 7.93
C PRO A 63 17.04 0.48 8.53
N GLU A 64 17.75 0.86 9.59
CA GLU A 64 17.42 2.06 10.39
C GLU A 64 17.51 3.36 9.58
N ASP A 65 18.43 3.43 8.61
CA ASP A 65 18.57 4.58 7.72
C ASP A 65 17.35 4.77 6.81
N ALA A 66 16.74 3.70 6.32
CA ALA A 66 15.48 3.76 5.58
C ALA A 66 14.31 4.22 6.46
N VAL A 67 14.27 3.77 7.72
CA VAL A 67 13.26 4.22 8.70
C VAL A 67 13.41 5.72 8.99
N ALA A 68 14.64 6.19 9.19
CA ALA A 68 14.95 7.60 9.42
C ALA A 68 14.67 8.46 8.18
N ALA A 69 15.03 8.00 6.98
CA ALA A 69 14.75 8.69 5.72
C ALA A 69 13.24 8.85 5.48
N ALA A 70 12.43 7.88 5.90
CA ALA A 70 10.97 7.96 5.88
C ALA A 70 10.37 8.73 7.06
N GLN A 71 11.19 9.26 7.99
CA GLN A 71 10.77 9.95 9.21
C GLN A 71 9.84 9.09 10.09
N MET A 72 10.13 7.79 10.16
CA MET A 72 9.37 6.77 10.91
C MET A 72 10.11 6.29 12.17
N ASP A 73 11.03 7.12 12.66
CA ASP A 73 11.95 6.90 13.78
C ASP A 73 11.51 7.62 15.08
N GLY A 74 10.25 8.04 15.19
CA GLY A 74 9.73 8.75 16.36
C GLY A 74 9.69 7.92 17.65
N ARG A 75 9.86 6.60 17.55
CA ARG A 75 10.01 5.64 18.65
C ARG A 75 10.63 4.35 18.11
N GLU A 76 11.28 3.60 18.99
CA GLU A 76 11.71 2.22 18.71
C GLU A 76 10.56 1.35 18.14
N PRO A 77 10.79 0.64 17.02
CA PRO A 77 9.77 -0.17 16.36
C PRO A 77 9.17 -1.22 17.31
N LYS A 78 7.87 -1.46 17.21
CA LYS A 78 7.16 -2.40 18.09
C LYS A 78 6.65 -3.62 17.32
N PRO A 79 7.01 -4.85 17.72
CA PRO A 79 6.37 -6.06 17.22
C PRO A 79 4.87 -6.09 17.56
N ASP A 80 4.03 -6.43 16.58
CA ASP A 80 2.58 -6.67 16.72
C ASP A 80 2.14 -7.94 15.99
N SER A 81 2.98 -8.98 16.01
CA SER A 81 2.73 -10.24 15.31
C SER A 81 1.48 -10.93 15.87
N ARG A 82 0.60 -11.38 14.97
CA ARG A 82 -0.63 -12.10 15.34
C ARG A 82 -0.51 -13.55 14.90
N GLN A 83 -0.96 -14.43 15.78
CA GLN A 83 -1.06 -15.86 15.50
C GLN A 83 -2.55 -16.20 15.39
N HIS A 84 -2.95 -16.74 14.23
CA HIS A 84 -4.27 -17.30 13.89
C HIS A 84 -5.35 -16.30 13.36
N PRO A 85 -6.11 -16.65 12.29
CA PRO A 85 -5.93 -17.81 11.40
C PRO A 85 -4.75 -17.66 10.42
N TYR A 86 -4.13 -16.48 10.36
CA TYR A 86 -2.91 -16.21 9.59
C TYR A 86 -1.72 -16.06 10.52
N VAL A 87 -0.54 -16.52 10.08
CA VAL A 87 0.74 -16.15 10.69
C VAL A 87 1.20 -14.89 9.98
N SER A 88 1.14 -13.75 10.67
CA SER A 88 1.73 -12.51 10.15
C SER A 88 2.71 -11.93 11.15
N LEU A 89 3.90 -11.62 10.67
CA LEU A 89 4.92 -10.90 11.43
C LEU A 89 4.73 -9.42 11.16
N ASN A 90 4.47 -8.65 12.20
CA ASN A 90 4.12 -7.24 12.04
C ASN A 90 5.06 -6.36 12.85
N CYS A 91 5.39 -5.21 12.29
CA CYS A 91 6.07 -4.15 13.01
C CYS A 91 5.39 -2.80 12.83
N SER A 92 5.27 -2.07 13.93
CA SER A 92 4.70 -0.73 13.96
C SER A 92 5.82 0.31 14.07
N PHE A 93 5.87 1.22 13.10
CA PHE A 93 6.79 2.35 13.04
C PHE A 93 6.02 3.64 13.23
N ARG A 94 6.58 4.56 14.02
CA ARG A 94 5.91 5.80 14.39
C ARG A 94 6.61 6.99 13.78
N SER A 95 5.85 7.88 13.17
CA SER A 95 6.41 9.11 12.62
C SER A 95 7.08 9.97 13.70
N SER A 96 8.22 10.58 13.38
CA SER A 96 8.89 11.58 14.21
C SER A 96 8.23 12.97 14.10
N GLU A 97 7.60 13.27 12.96
CA GLU A 97 7.03 14.58 12.63
C GLU A 97 5.49 14.65 12.72
N SER A 98 4.81 13.51 12.90
CA SER A 98 3.34 13.46 12.87
C SER A 98 2.76 12.39 13.80
N MET A 99 1.43 12.34 13.87
CA MET A 99 0.71 11.29 14.62
C MET A 99 0.51 10.00 13.81
N PHE A 100 1.03 9.93 12.58
CA PHE A 100 0.88 8.77 11.72
C PHE A 100 1.72 7.58 12.19
N VAL A 101 1.20 6.39 11.93
CA VAL A 101 1.81 5.10 12.23
C VAL A 101 1.77 4.25 10.97
N VAL A 102 2.90 3.67 10.61
CA VAL A 102 3.00 2.69 9.53
C VAL A 102 3.10 1.31 10.16
N ASN A 103 2.22 0.39 9.75
CA ASN A 103 2.30 -1.01 10.14
C ASN A 103 2.76 -1.82 8.93
N VAL A 104 3.94 -2.44 9.03
CA VAL A 104 4.46 -3.34 8.02
C VAL A 104 4.15 -4.77 8.45
N SER A 105 3.48 -5.53 7.58
CA SER A 105 3.11 -6.93 7.85
C SER A 105 3.71 -7.84 6.79
N ALA A 106 4.43 -8.87 7.21
CA ALA A 106 4.86 -9.98 6.39
C ALA A 106 3.86 -11.14 6.55
N ASN A 107 3.33 -11.66 5.45
CA ASN A 107 2.35 -12.74 5.45
C ASN A 107 2.40 -13.50 4.11
N GLN A 108 1.57 -14.54 3.97
CA GLN A 108 1.54 -15.39 2.78
C GLN A 108 0.43 -15.05 1.78
N LEU A 109 -0.28 -13.92 1.95
CA LEU A 109 -1.38 -13.57 1.05
C LEU A 109 -0.83 -13.15 -0.30
N THR A 110 -1.36 -13.76 -1.36
CA THR A 110 -1.15 -13.30 -2.72
C THR A 110 -1.89 -11.99 -2.98
N LEU A 111 -1.49 -11.23 -4.02
CA LEU A 111 -2.21 -10.02 -4.42
C LEU A 111 -3.66 -10.33 -4.82
N ALA A 112 -3.90 -11.47 -5.48
CA ALA A 112 -5.24 -11.91 -5.85
C ALA A 112 -6.13 -12.20 -4.63
N GLU A 113 -5.60 -12.88 -3.61
CA GLU A 113 -6.32 -13.11 -2.36
C GLU A 113 -6.60 -11.80 -1.61
N ARG A 114 -5.67 -10.84 -1.63
CA ARG A 114 -5.90 -9.51 -1.07
C ARG A 114 -6.99 -8.74 -1.83
N ALA A 115 -6.94 -8.75 -3.16
CA ALA A 115 -7.94 -8.08 -3.99
C ALA A 115 -9.34 -8.68 -3.84
N ALA A 116 -9.43 -9.98 -3.52
CA ALA A 116 -10.69 -10.67 -3.28
C ALA A 116 -11.27 -10.47 -1.87
N ASP A 117 -10.53 -9.84 -0.94
CA ASP A 117 -11.00 -9.60 0.43
C ASP A 117 -12.02 -8.45 0.45
N GLU A 118 -13.30 -8.77 0.63
CA GLU A 118 -14.43 -7.83 0.62
C GLU A 118 -14.33 -6.71 1.66
N ARG A 119 -13.42 -6.83 2.65
CA ARG A 119 -13.16 -5.77 3.63
C ARG A 119 -12.32 -4.63 3.04
N PHE A 120 -11.70 -4.84 1.88
CA PHE A 120 -10.86 -3.86 1.20
C PHE A 120 -11.52 -3.41 -0.11
N THR A 121 -11.25 -2.18 -0.49
CA THR A 121 -11.56 -1.67 -1.83
C THR A 121 -10.26 -1.40 -2.57
N THR A 122 -10.02 -2.11 -3.67
CA THR A 122 -8.89 -1.80 -4.56
C THR A 122 -9.05 -0.39 -5.13
N LEU A 123 -8.02 0.43 -4.95
CA LEU A 123 -7.96 1.78 -5.48
C LEU A 123 -7.13 1.85 -6.76
N ASP A 124 -5.99 1.16 -6.77
CA ASP A 124 -5.03 1.20 -7.87
C ASP A 124 -4.10 -0.03 -7.88
N GLU A 125 -3.48 -0.28 -9.03
CA GLU A 125 -2.44 -1.30 -9.24
C GLU A 125 -1.23 -0.65 -9.91
N THR A 126 -0.04 -0.84 -9.33
CA THR A 126 1.19 -0.21 -9.79
C THR A 126 2.39 -1.14 -9.61
N THR A 127 3.59 -0.63 -9.90
CA THR A 127 4.84 -1.36 -9.71
C THR A 127 5.82 -0.57 -8.86
N LEU A 128 6.49 -1.24 -7.91
CA LEU A 128 7.58 -0.69 -7.12
C LEU A 128 8.82 -1.56 -7.33
N SER A 129 9.87 -0.99 -7.92
CA SER A 129 11.11 -1.71 -8.22
C SER A 129 10.87 -3.02 -8.98
N GLY A 130 9.95 -3.01 -9.94
CA GLY A 130 9.57 -4.17 -10.76
C GLY A 130 8.69 -5.19 -10.06
N ARG A 131 8.22 -4.91 -8.83
CA ARG A 131 7.29 -5.76 -8.09
C ARG A 131 5.88 -5.19 -8.19
N ASP A 132 4.90 -6.04 -8.43
CA ASP A 132 3.50 -5.65 -8.45
C ASP A 132 3.06 -5.17 -7.06
N VAL A 133 2.34 -4.05 -7.04
CA VAL A 133 1.79 -3.42 -5.85
C VAL A 133 0.31 -3.18 -6.02
N LEU A 134 -0.47 -3.70 -5.08
CA LEU A 134 -1.90 -3.44 -4.95
C LEU A 134 -2.12 -2.35 -3.89
N ILE A 135 -2.75 -1.25 -4.29
CA ILE A 135 -3.16 -0.17 -3.39
C ILE A 135 -4.64 -0.35 -3.06
N SER A 136 -4.95 -0.49 -1.79
CA SER A 136 -6.32 -0.74 -1.32
C SER A 136 -6.69 0.09 -0.09
N ASP A 137 -7.93 0.54 -0.04
CA ASP A 137 -8.54 1.17 1.15
C ASP A 137 -9.14 0.10 2.07
N TYR A 138 -8.89 0.21 3.37
CA TYR A 138 -9.69 -0.44 4.40
C TYR A 138 -10.60 0.62 5.02
N PRO A 139 -11.93 0.44 4.98
CA PRO A 139 -12.95 1.49 4.88
C PRO A 139 -12.65 2.75 5.72
N ASN A 140 -11.97 3.71 5.09
CA ASN A 140 -11.57 5.03 5.64
C ASN A 140 -10.77 5.00 6.96
N VAL A 141 -10.10 3.90 7.29
CA VAL A 141 -9.25 3.77 8.49
C VAL A 141 -7.77 3.72 8.11
N SER A 142 -7.44 3.05 7.01
CA SER A 142 -6.05 2.88 6.58
C SER A 142 -5.92 2.58 5.09
N CYS A 143 -4.86 3.11 4.50
CA CYS A 143 -4.39 2.74 3.17
C CYS A 143 -3.40 1.60 3.28
N HIS A 144 -3.51 0.62 2.39
CA HIS A 144 -2.61 -0.52 2.32
C HIS A 144 -1.90 -0.55 0.97
N TYR A 145 -0.57 -0.65 1.03
CA TYR A 145 0.29 -0.96 -0.10
C TYR A 145 0.73 -2.42 0.06
N THR A 146 0.20 -3.31 -0.76
CA THR A 146 0.53 -4.75 -0.70
C THR A 146 1.47 -5.06 -1.85
N VAL A 147 2.69 -5.47 -1.53
CA VAL A 147 3.75 -5.73 -2.54
C VAL A 147 3.93 -7.24 -2.68
N ALA A 148 3.94 -7.75 -3.90
CA ALA A 148 4.31 -9.14 -4.17
C ALA A 148 5.82 -9.33 -3.98
N VAL A 149 6.20 -10.27 -3.11
CA VAL A 149 7.58 -10.71 -2.93
C VAL A 149 7.70 -12.18 -3.29
N GLU A 150 8.81 -12.54 -3.93
CA GLU A 150 9.09 -13.95 -4.23
C GLU A 150 9.38 -14.69 -2.92
N PRO A 151 8.89 -15.93 -2.73
CA PRO A 151 9.21 -16.71 -1.55
C PRO A 151 10.72 -17.00 -1.46
N GLY A 152 11.35 -16.68 -0.32
CA GLY A 152 12.73 -17.07 -0.03
C GLY A 152 13.82 -16.04 -0.35
N VAL A 153 13.45 -14.77 -0.54
CA VAL A 153 14.38 -13.63 -0.41
C VAL A 153 14.56 -13.21 1.04
#